data_AF-A0A1B6Z4N6-F1
#
_entry.id   AF-A0A1B6Z4N6-F1
#
_cell.length_a   1.000
_cell.length_b   1.000
_cell.length_c   1.000
_cell.angle_alpha   90.00
_cell.angle_beta   90.00
_cell.angle_gamma   90.00
#
_symmetry.space_group_name_H-M   'P 1'
#
loop_
_entity.id
_entity.type
_entity.pdbx_description
1 polymer ?
#
loop_
_entity_poly.entity_id
_entity_poly.type
_entity_poly.pdbx_seq_one_letter_code
_entity_poly.pdbx_strand_id
1 'polypeptide(L)'
;MTPSIEVRLTSVLHGLRDVVFPAINPDEALAIEQSGLILAQLTMLMEQLPYAERYHRLCSEDARSAADAIVQGASGGPSSVSAAEALTAMLTDSVGDDAHADYLVIAGGIAALTNAIAEDADAGWRVRVNSEVLAFSIRQNTRERVWFKDAGFDPNPSELPDLASLCAADQT
;
A
#
# COMPACT_ATOMS: atom_id res chain seq x y z
N MET A 1 25.03 20.16 6.29
CA MET A 1 24.42 18.95 6.86
C MET A 1 22.91 19.11 6.79
N THR A 2 22.23 18.30 6.00
CA THR A 2 20.76 18.30 5.95
C THR A 2 20.28 17.34 7.03
N PRO A 3 19.53 17.80 8.07
CA PRO A 3 19.01 16.90 9.10
C PRO A 3 18.04 15.89 8.50
N SER A 4 18.00 14.67 9.07
CA SER A 4 17.06 13.64 8.61
C SER A 4 15.61 14.09 8.78
N ILE A 5 14.70 13.46 8.02
CA ILE A 5 13.26 13.74 8.12
C ILE A 5 12.78 13.45 9.55
N GLU A 6 13.24 12.37 10.17
CA GLU A 6 12.93 11.98 11.55
C GLU A 6 13.28 13.09 12.56
N VAL A 7 14.48 13.67 12.45
CA VAL A 7 14.93 14.76 13.34
C VAL A 7 14.05 16.00 13.16
N ARG A 8 13.69 16.31 11.91
CA ARG A 8 12.82 17.45 11.60
C ARG A 8 11.40 17.24 12.16
N LEU A 9 10.82 16.06 11.96
CA LEU A 9 9.48 15.71 12.47
C LEU A 9 9.45 15.65 14.00
N THR A 10 10.48 15.10 14.62
CA THR A 10 10.63 15.09 16.10
C THR A 10 10.61 16.51 16.65
N SER A 11 11.31 17.44 15.98
CA SER A 11 11.31 18.85 16.39
C SER A 11 9.94 19.51 16.24
N VAL A 12 9.21 19.20 15.16
CA VAL A 12 7.82 19.66 14.96
C VAL A 12 6.90 19.12 16.06
N LEU A 13 7.00 17.83 16.38
CA LEU A 13 6.21 17.21 17.45
C LEU A 13 6.45 17.86 18.81
N HIS A 14 7.71 18.15 19.16
CA HIS A 14 8.02 18.88 20.39
C HIS A 14 7.42 20.29 20.39
N GLY A 15 7.55 21.05 19.29
CA GLY A 15 6.96 22.37 19.19
C GLY A 15 5.43 22.34 19.36
N LEU A 16 4.77 21.37 18.73
CA LEU A 16 3.33 21.19 18.83
C LEU A 16 2.90 20.78 20.25
N ARG A 17 3.48 19.71 20.79
CA ARG A 17 3.11 19.12 22.09
C ARG A 17 3.47 20.02 23.27
N ASP A 18 4.62 20.66 23.23
CA ASP A 18 5.21 21.32 24.41
C ASP A 18 4.96 22.83 24.41
N VAL A 19 4.60 23.43 23.26
CA VAL A 19 4.40 24.89 23.13
C VAL A 19 3.02 25.23 22.60
N VAL A 20 2.65 24.72 21.42
CA VAL A 20 1.43 25.16 20.72
C VAL A 20 0.17 24.64 21.40
N PHE A 21 0.06 23.33 21.62
CA PHE A 21 -1.16 22.73 22.18
C PHE A 21 -1.45 23.15 23.63
N PRO A 22 -0.46 23.29 24.53
CA PRO A 22 -0.69 23.82 25.87
C PRO A 22 -1.17 25.28 25.89
N ALA A 23 -0.92 26.03 24.80
CA ALA A 23 -1.37 27.42 24.67
C ALA A 23 -2.81 27.56 24.12
N ILE A 24 -3.46 26.46 23.73
CA ILE A 24 -4.85 26.46 23.27
C ILE A 24 -5.77 26.73 24.47
N ASN A 25 -6.77 27.59 24.27
CA ASN A 25 -7.79 27.86 25.29
C ASN A 25 -8.52 26.55 25.66
N PRO A 26 -8.56 26.15 26.95
CA PRO A 26 -9.22 24.91 27.38
C PRO A 26 -10.72 24.83 27.05
N ASP A 27 -11.39 25.97 26.83
CA ASP A 27 -12.81 26.01 26.46
C ASP A 27 -13.05 25.69 24.97
N GLU A 28 -12.00 25.62 24.15
CA GLU A 28 -12.06 25.31 22.72
C GLU A 28 -11.98 23.79 22.49
N ALA A 29 -13.01 23.06 22.92
CA ALA A 29 -13.04 21.60 22.91
C ALA A 29 -12.65 20.97 21.55
N LEU A 30 -13.13 21.54 20.44
CA LEU A 30 -12.79 21.07 19.09
C LEU A 30 -11.30 21.24 18.79
N ALA A 31 -10.68 22.36 19.19
CA ALA A 31 -9.26 22.59 18.96
C ALA A 31 -8.39 21.61 19.74
N ILE A 32 -8.79 21.26 20.97
CA ILE A 32 -8.12 20.26 21.80
C ILE A 32 -8.22 18.88 21.15
N GLU A 33 -9.41 18.49 20.69
CA GLU A 33 -9.63 17.21 20.01
C GLU A 33 -8.76 17.11 18.74
N GLN A 34 -8.81 18.12 17.86
CA GLN A 34 -8.03 18.13 16.63
C GLN A 34 -6.52 18.11 16.90
N SER A 35 -6.06 18.77 17.97
CA SER A 35 -4.66 18.72 18.40
C SER A 35 -4.23 17.30 18.79
N GLY A 36 -5.09 16.57 19.50
CA GLY A 36 -4.88 15.17 19.82
C GLY A 36 -4.78 14.28 18.58
N LEU A 37 -5.67 14.48 17.60
CA LEU A 37 -5.65 13.75 16.32
C LEU A 37 -4.38 14.03 15.52
N ILE A 38 -3.92 15.29 15.48
CA ILE A 38 -2.67 15.67 14.82
C ILE A 38 -1.47 14.97 15.48
N LEU A 39 -1.40 14.94 16.83
CA LEU A 39 -0.35 14.22 17.54
C LEU A 39 -0.36 12.73 17.20
N ALA A 40 -1.54 12.10 17.28
CA ALA A 40 -1.68 10.67 17.00
C ALA A 40 -1.22 10.33 15.57
N GLN A 41 -1.64 11.11 14.58
CA GLN A 41 -1.22 10.91 13.19
C GLN A 41 0.29 11.11 13.00
N LEU A 42 0.87 12.17 13.57
CA LEU A 42 2.31 12.43 13.44
C LEU A 42 3.15 11.35 14.12
N THR A 43 2.73 10.86 15.28
CA THR A 43 3.40 9.75 15.98
C THR A 43 3.35 8.48 15.14
N MET A 44 2.17 8.11 14.61
CA MET A 44 2.03 6.94 13.73
C MET A 44 2.92 7.05 12.48
N LEU A 45 2.96 8.24 11.84
CA LEU A 45 3.83 8.47 10.68
C LEU A 45 5.32 8.31 11.02
N MET A 46 5.76 8.72 12.21
CA MET A 46 7.14 8.52 12.64
C MET A 46 7.47 7.04 12.85
N GLU A 47 6.52 6.24 13.33
CA GLU A 47 6.71 4.80 13.53
C GLU A 47 6.76 4.04 12.19
N GLN A 48 6.01 4.52 11.19
CA GLN A 48 5.96 3.97 9.83
C GLN A 48 7.17 4.36 8.97
N LEU A 49 7.72 5.57 9.16
CA LEU A 49 8.73 6.15 8.28
C LEU A 49 9.97 5.25 8.05
N PRO A 50 10.53 4.54 9.05
CA PRO A 50 11.66 3.63 8.84
C PRO A 50 11.37 2.45 7.91
N TYR A 51 10.08 2.13 7.70
CA TYR A 51 9.62 0.97 6.93
C TYR A 51 9.03 1.34 5.56
N ALA A 52 8.74 2.62 5.31
CA ALA A 52 8.00 3.07 4.13
C ALA A 52 8.55 2.54 2.80
N GLU A 53 9.86 2.67 2.58
CA GLU A 53 10.50 2.19 1.35
C GLU A 53 10.37 0.66 1.20
N ARG A 54 10.60 -0.08 2.29
CA ARG A 54 10.51 -1.56 2.29
C ARG A 54 9.08 -2.02 2.05
N TYR A 55 8.12 -1.36 2.67
CA TYR A 55 6.70 -1.64 2.48
C TYR A 55 6.27 -1.43 1.03
N HIS A 56 6.67 -0.31 0.42
CA HIS A 56 6.37 -0.05 -0.99
C HIS A 56 7.01 -1.06 -1.92
N ARG A 57 8.26 -1.46 -1.66
CA ARG A 57 8.95 -2.50 -2.42
C ARG A 57 8.22 -3.84 -2.34
N LEU A 58 7.88 -4.30 -1.14
CA LEU A 58 7.10 -5.52 -0.91
C LEU A 58 5.77 -5.48 -1.69
N CYS A 59 5.05 -4.36 -1.64
CA CYS A 59 3.79 -4.23 -2.38
C CYS A 59 4.01 -4.32 -3.90
N SER A 60 5.05 -3.67 -4.41
CA SER A 60 5.35 -3.68 -5.84
C SER A 60 5.76 -5.07 -6.32
N GLU A 61 6.66 -5.73 -5.60
CA GLU A 61 7.15 -7.08 -5.93
C GLU A 61 5.99 -8.11 -5.96
N ASP A 62 5.10 -8.07 -4.97
CA ASP A 62 3.93 -8.95 -4.94
C ASP A 62 2.93 -8.62 -6.07
N ALA A 63 2.71 -7.34 -6.39
CA ALA A 63 1.86 -6.94 -7.50
C ALA A 63 2.42 -7.40 -8.85
N ARG A 64 3.73 -7.28 -9.05
CA ARG A 64 4.43 -7.78 -10.24
C ARG A 64 4.33 -9.29 -10.36
N SER A 65 4.55 -10.02 -9.26
CA SER A 65 4.42 -11.48 -9.24
C SER A 65 2.99 -11.92 -9.58
N ALA A 66 1.98 -11.26 -9.01
CA ALA A 66 0.58 -11.52 -9.32
C ALA A 66 0.26 -11.21 -10.80
N ALA A 67 0.71 -10.06 -11.30
CA ALA A 67 0.50 -9.67 -12.70
C ALA A 67 1.15 -10.67 -13.67
N ASP A 68 2.39 -11.10 -13.41
CA ASP A 68 3.08 -12.11 -14.22
C ASP A 68 2.27 -13.41 -14.27
N ALA A 69 1.82 -13.91 -13.11
CA ALA A 69 0.99 -15.12 -13.04
C ALA A 69 -0.34 -14.98 -13.79
N ILE A 70 -0.97 -13.81 -13.73
CA ILE A 70 -2.26 -13.50 -14.36
C ILE A 70 -2.15 -13.50 -15.90
N VAL A 71 -1.10 -12.92 -16.47
CA VAL A 71 -0.94 -12.82 -17.94
C VAL A 71 -0.53 -14.15 -18.57
N GLN A 72 -0.05 -15.13 -17.78
CA GLN A 72 0.29 -16.46 -18.30
C GLN A 72 -0.94 -17.19 -18.87
N GLY A 73 -0.78 -17.65 -20.12
CA GLY A 73 -1.84 -18.37 -20.82
C GLY A 73 -3.06 -17.50 -21.11
N ALA A 74 -2.83 -16.22 -21.43
CA ALA A 74 -3.85 -15.30 -21.91
C ALA A 74 -4.61 -15.87 -23.11
N SER A 75 -5.94 -15.91 -23.04
CA SER A 75 -6.78 -16.48 -24.10
C SER A 75 -8.21 -15.94 -24.09
N GLY A 76 -8.75 -15.61 -25.26
CA GLY A 76 -10.08 -15.03 -25.39
C GLY A 76 -10.17 -14.11 -26.61
N GLY A 77 -11.03 -13.10 -26.51
CA GLY A 77 -11.22 -12.11 -27.56
C GLY A 77 -10.25 -10.91 -27.51
N PRO A 78 -10.43 -9.95 -28.43
CA PRO A 78 -9.52 -8.81 -28.58
C PRO A 78 -9.38 -7.94 -27.32
N SER A 79 -10.44 -7.78 -26.51
CA SER A 79 -10.41 -6.92 -25.31
C SER A 79 -9.45 -7.51 -24.28
N SER A 80 -9.64 -8.79 -23.93
CA SER A 80 -8.83 -9.47 -22.92
C SER A 80 -7.38 -9.65 -23.35
N VAL A 81 -7.12 -10.00 -24.62
CA VAL A 81 -5.75 -10.18 -25.14
C VAL A 81 -5.01 -8.83 -25.15
N SER A 82 -5.64 -7.76 -25.63
CA SER A 82 -5.02 -6.42 -25.64
C SER A 82 -4.70 -5.92 -24.23
N ALA A 83 -5.59 -6.16 -23.25
CA ALA A 83 -5.34 -5.80 -21.87
C ALA A 83 -4.18 -6.60 -21.25
N ALA A 84 -4.04 -7.89 -21.57
CA ALA A 84 -2.91 -8.70 -21.10
C ALA A 84 -1.58 -8.28 -21.74
N GLU A 85 -1.57 -7.93 -23.03
CA GLU A 85 -0.40 -7.35 -23.69
C GLU A 85 0.00 -6.02 -23.04
N ALA A 86 -0.96 -5.15 -22.73
CA ALA A 86 -0.71 -3.89 -22.05
C ALA A 86 -0.12 -4.11 -20.64
N LEU A 87 -0.68 -5.03 -19.85
CA LEU A 87 -0.12 -5.39 -18.54
C LEU A 87 1.28 -5.99 -18.65
N THR A 88 1.52 -6.83 -19.67
CA THR A 88 2.85 -7.39 -19.94
C THR A 88 3.87 -6.29 -20.27
N ALA A 89 3.49 -5.30 -21.08
CA ALA A 89 4.35 -4.15 -21.38
C ALA A 89 4.67 -3.32 -20.13
N MET A 90 3.70 -3.14 -19.22
CA MET A 90 3.95 -2.47 -17.94
C MET A 90 4.99 -3.24 -17.10
N LEU A 91 4.93 -4.58 -17.09
CA LEU A 91 5.91 -5.42 -16.40
C LEU A 91 7.32 -5.36 -17.01
N THR A 92 7.48 -4.97 -18.27
CA THR A 92 8.81 -4.79 -18.89
C THR A 92 9.34 -3.38 -18.71
N ASP A 93 8.46 -2.38 -18.76
CA ASP A 93 8.84 -0.97 -18.71
C ASP A 93 9.03 -0.47 -17.27
N SER A 94 8.42 -1.14 -16.28
CA SER A 94 8.50 -0.73 -14.88
C SER A 94 9.78 -1.25 -14.19
N VAL A 95 10.82 -0.42 -14.28
CA VAL A 95 12.05 -0.50 -13.46
C VAL A 95 12.38 0.90 -12.93
N GLY A 96 11.37 1.59 -12.39
CA GLY A 96 11.56 2.90 -11.77
C GLY A 96 12.11 2.77 -10.35
N ASP A 97 12.89 3.76 -9.91
CA ASP A 97 13.39 3.84 -8.52
C ASP A 97 12.26 4.05 -7.47
N ASP A 98 11.03 4.35 -7.92
CA ASP A 98 9.85 4.56 -7.07
C ASP A 98 8.94 3.33 -7.06
N ALA A 99 9.12 2.48 -6.05
CA ALA A 99 8.33 1.27 -5.85
C ALA A 99 6.82 1.55 -5.61
N HIS A 100 6.47 2.73 -5.07
CA HIS A 100 5.06 3.06 -4.86
C HIS A 100 4.38 3.39 -6.19
N ALA A 101 5.04 4.18 -7.03
CA ALA A 101 4.54 4.48 -8.38
C ALA A 101 4.43 3.21 -9.23
N ASP A 102 5.42 2.32 -9.16
CA ASP A 102 5.41 1.02 -9.83
C ASP A 102 4.19 0.17 -9.41
N TYR A 103 3.98 0.01 -8.10
CA TYR A 103 2.81 -0.68 -7.57
C TYR A 103 1.49 -0.13 -8.13
N LEU A 104 1.32 1.19 -8.17
CA LEU A 104 0.09 1.83 -8.67
C LEU A 104 -0.15 1.55 -10.15
N VAL A 105 0.91 1.57 -10.97
CA VAL A 105 0.82 1.25 -12.40
C VAL A 105 0.39 -0.20 -12.59
N ILE A 106 1.07 -1.14 -11.92
CA ILE A 106 0.78 -2.58 -12.06
C ILE A 106 -0.61 -2.91 -11.51
N ALA A 107 -0.99 -2.39 -10.35
CA ALA A 107 -2.32 -2.59 -9.78
C ALA A 107 -3.43 -2.03 -10.69
N GLY A 108 -3.19 -0.88 -11.31
CA GLY A 108 -4.07 -0.31 -12.32
C GLY A 108 -4.22 -1.21 -13.55
N GLY A 109 -3.13 -1.80 -14.04
CA GLY A 109 -3.14 -2.76 -15.14
C GLY A 109 -3.88 -4.06 -14.80
N ILE A 110 -3.70 -4.61 -13.58
CA ILE A 110 -4.46 -5.76 -13.08
C ILE A 110 -5.96 -5.44 -13.07
N ALA A 111 -6.36 -4.27 -12.57
CA ALA A 111 -7.76 -3.85 -12.54
C ALA A 111 -8.35 -3.70 -13.95
N ALA A 112 -7.61 -3.10 -14.89
CA ALA A 112 -8.03 -2.98 -16.28
C ALA A 112 -8.21 -4.35 -16.95
N LEU A 113 -7.26 -5.28 -16.76
CA LEU A 113 -7.38 -6.64 -17.26
C LEU A 113 -8.57 -7.38 -16.65
N THR A 114 -8.81 -7.23 -15.35
CA THR A 114 -9.94 -7.86 -14.66
C THR A 114 -11.29 -7.44 -15.26
N ASN A 115 -11.40 -6.18 -15.70
CA ASN A 115 -12.59 -5.72 -16.43
C ASN A 115 -12.67 -6.34 -17.84
N ALA A 116 -11.56 -6.33 -18.59
CA ALA A 116 -11.53 -6.87 -19.95
C ALA A 116 -11.87 -8.37 -20.01
N ILE A 117 -11.35 -9.18 -19.07
CA ILE A 117 -11.65 -10.62 -19.03
C ILE A 117 -13.13 -10.93 -18.74
N ALA A 118 -13.89 -9.99 -18.19
CA ALA A 118 -15.31 -10.16 -18.00
C ALA A 118 -16.08 -10.09 -19.33
N GLU A 119 -15.52 -9.40 -20.33
CA GLU A 119 -16.14 -9.17 -21.63
C GLU A 119 -15.99 -10.37 -22.56
N ASP A 120 -14.75 -10.84 -22.77
CA ASP A 120 -14.45 -11.81 -23.84
C ASP A 120 -13.35 -12.84 -23.55
N ALA A 121 -12.92 -13.01 -22.29
CA ALA A 121 -11.95 -14.06 -21.97
C ALA A 121 -12.56 -15.46 -22.04
N ASP A 122 -11.71 -16.44 -22.39
CA ASP A 122 -12.07 -17.84 -22.24
C ASP A 122 -12.36 -18.17 -20.76
N ALA A 123 -13.37 -19.02 -20.54
CA ALA A 123 -13.83 -19.35 -19.19
C ALA A 123 -12.70 -19.87 -18.27
N GLY A 124 -11.78 -20.67 -18.82
CA GLY A 124 -10.66 -21.23 -18.07
C GLY A 124 -9.65 -20.18 -17.61
N TRP A 125 -9.30 -19.22 -18.48
CA TRP A 125 -8.40 -18.13 -18.09
C TRP A 125 -9.07 -17.17 -17.12
N ARG A 126 -10.34 -16.81 -17.36
CA ARG A 126 -11.11 -15.95 -16.45
C ARG A 126 -11.16 -16.50 -15.01
N VAL A 127 -11.38 -17.80 -14.84
CA VAL A 127 -11.37 -18.44 -13.50
C VAL A 127 -10.00 -18.32 -12.84
N ARG A 128 -8.92 -18.56 -13.59
CA ARG A 128 -7.55 -18.42 -13.08
C ARG A 128 -7.25 -16.99 -12.66
N VAL A 129 -7.52 -16.00 -13.52
CA VAL A 129 -7.28 -14.58 -13.19
C VAL A 129 -8.04 -14.17 -11.94
N ASN A 130 -9.34 -14.51 -11.83
CA ASN A 130 -10.12 -14.18 -10.63
C ASN A 130 -9.54 -14.80 -9.36
N SER A 131 -9.03 -16.03 -9.43
CA SER A 131 -8.36 -16.69 -8.30
C SER A 131 -7.08 -15.96 -7.90
N GLU A 132 -6.24 -15.58 -8.86
CA GLU A 132 -4.98 -14.87 -8.60
C GLU A 132 -5.23 -13.46 -8.05
N VAL A 133 -6.19 -12.72 -8.62
CA VAL A 133 -6.57 -11.38 -8.14
C VAL A 133 -7.10 -11.45 -6.71
N LEU A 134 -7.91 -12.45 -6.38
CA LEU A 134 -8.41 -12.65 -5.02
C LEU A 134 -7.26 -12.98 -4.05
N ALA A 135 -6.36 -13.88 -4.43
CA ALA A 135 -5.21 -14.26 -3.61
C ALA A 135 -4.28 -13.05 -3.35
N PHE A 136 -4.00 -12.25 -4.38
CA PHE A 136 -3.24 -11.01 -4.25
C PHE A 136 -3.95 -10.00 -3.35
N SER A 137 -5.25 -9.81 -3.53
CA SER A 137 -6.06 -8.86 -2.75
C SER A 137 -6.08 -9.19 -1.26
N ILE A 138 -6.10 -10.49 -0.90
CA ILE A 138 -5.99 -10.94 0.50
C ILE A 138 -4.64 -10.55 1.10
N ARG A 139 -3.54 -10.75 0.37
CA ARG A 139 -2.19 -10.36 0.83
C ARG A 139 -2.06 -8.85 0.96
N GLN A 140 -2.52 -8.10 -0.04
CA GLN A 140 -2.48 -6.63 -0.03
C GLN A 140 -3.32 -6.05 1.11
N ASN A 141 -4.54 -6.55 1.32
CA ASN A 141 -5.37 -6.11 2.43
C ASN A 141 -4.71 -6.40 3.79
N THR A 142 -4.06 -7.54 3.93
CA THR A 142 -3.31 -7.85 5.16
C THR A 142 -2.18 -6.85 5.40
N ARG A 143 -1.43 -6.47 4.36
CA ARG A 143 -0.37 -5.44 4.46
C ARG A 143 -0.92 -4.09 4.88
N GLU A 144 -2.03 -3.65 4.28
CA GLU A 144 -2.68 -2.37 4.62
C GLU A 144 -3.20 -2.36 6.05
N ARG A 145 -3.79 -3.47 6.50
CA ARG A 145 -4.23 -3.65 7.89
C ARG A 145 -3.05 -3.56 8.86
N VAL A 146 -1.90 -4.16 8.54
CA VAL A 146 -0.68 -4.04 9.36
C VAL A 146 -0.17 -2.60 9.37
N TRP A 147 -0.14 -1.93 8.22
CA TRP A 147 0.32 -0.54 8.10
C TRP A 147 -0.49 0.41 8.99
N PHE A 148 -1.81 0.23 9.05
CA PHE A 148 -2.72 1.06 9.86
C PHE A 148 -3.13 0.43 11.19
N LYS A 149 -2.42 -0.61 11.67
CA LYS A 149 -2.77 -1.38 12.86
C LYS A 149 -2.96 -0.49 14.11
N ASP A 150 -2.08 0.49 14.28
CA ASP A 150 -2.07 1.36 15.46
C ASP A 150 -3.06 2.52 15.38
N ALA A 151 -3.79 2.68 14.27
CA ALA A 151 -4.86 3.66 14.14
C ALA A 151 -6.13 3.30 14.94
N GLY A 152 -6.25 2.06 15.42
CA GLY A 152 -7.37 1.61 16.26
C GLY A 152 -8.67 1.32 15.52
N PHE A 153 -8.66 1.27 14.18
CA PHE A 153 -9.83 0.97 13.36
C PHE A 153 -9.94 -0.49 12.93
N ASP A 154 -8.86 -1.27 13.04
CA ASP A 154 -8.91 -2.69 12.72
C ASP A 154 -9.75 -3.43 13.78
N PRO A 155 -10.73 -4.27 13.39
CA PRO A 155 -11.54 -5.01 14.35
C PRO A 155 -10.76 -6.12 15.07
N ASN A 156 -9.68 -6.64 14.47
CA ASN A 156 -8.91 -7.78 14.97
C ASN A 156 -7.38 -7.51 14.88
N PRO A 157 -6.86 -6.45 15.53
CA PRO A 157 -5.45 -6.04 15.40
C PRO A 157 -4.49 -7.06 16.01
N SER A 158 -4.95 -7.87 16.96
CA SER A 158 -4.16 -8.94 17.60
C SER A 158 -3.83 -10.10 16.67
N GLU A 159 -4.56 -10.25 15.55
CA GLU A 159 -4.30 -11.30 14.55
C GLU A 159 -3.20 -10.91 13.56
N LEU A 160 -2.81 -9.63 13.55
CA LEU A 160 -1.86 -9.07 12.59
C LEU A 160 -0.43 -9.11 13.14
N PRO A 161 0.57 -9.38 12.29
CA PRO A 161 1.98 -9.22 12.68
C PRO A 161 2.30 -7.75 13.00
N ASP A 162 3.48 -7.50 13.55
CA ASP A 162 4.02 -6.15 13.61
C ASP A 162 4.60 -5.71 12.25
N LEU A 163 4.69 -4.40 12.04
CA LEU A 163 5.19 -3.82 10.79
C LEU A 163 6.66 -4.20 10.51
N ALA A 164 7.47 -4.31 11.57
CA ALA A 164 8.87 -4.69 11.44
C ALA A 164 9.03 -6.10 10.88
N SER A 165 8.23 -7.06 11.36
CA SER A 165 8.21 -8.46 10.94
C SER A 165 7.69 -8.59 9.51
N LEU A 166 6.65 -7.82 9.15
CA LEU A 166 6.16 -7.78 7.77
C LEU A 166 7.26 -7.34 6.80
N CYS A 167 7.99 -6.27 7.14
CA CYS A 167 9.07 -5.72 6.30
C CYS A 167 10.42 -6.46 6.44
N ALA A 168 10.51 -7.49 7.28
CA ALA A 168 11.72 -8.31 7.45
C ALA A 168 11.67 -9.61 6.62
N ALA A 169 10.50 -10.04 6.16
CA ALA A 169 10.29 -11.34 5.52
C ALA A 169 10.91 -11.50 4.11
N ASP A 170 11.35 -10.40 3.46
CA ASP A 170 11.92 -10.41 2.09
C ASP A 170 13.46 -10.49 2.04
N GLN A 171 14.13 -10.99 3.10
CA GLN A 171 15.60 -11.14 3.11
C GLN A 171 16.13 -12.53 2.70
N THR A 172 15.30 -13.39 2.11
CA THR A 172 15.69 -14.71 1.60
C THR A 172 15.32 -14.88 0.15
#